data_AF-A0A8I0TR10-F1
#
_entry.id   AF-A0A8I0TR10-F1
#
_cell.length_a   1.000
_cell.length_b   1.000
_cell.length_c   1.000
_cell.angle_alpha   90.00
_cell.angle_beta   90.00
_cell.angle_gamma   90.00
#
_symmetry.space_group_name_H-M   'P 1'
#
loop_
_entity.id
_entity.type
_entity.pdbx_description
1 polymer ?
#
loop_
_entity_poly.entity_id
_entity_poly.type
_entity_poly.pdbx_seq_one_letter_code
_entity_poly.pdbx_strand_id
1 'polypeptide(L)' 'MPGPWRGGIAVRRMDRGQVAVADFLCAVCMHHRRVTGRAMVVDFLNSSPIEAHRTVCTRKDNP' A
#
# COMPACT_ATOMS: atom_id res chain seq x y z
N MET A 1 3.13 23.07 4.91
CA MET A 1 2.27 22.00 5.46
C MET A 1 2.15 20.91 4.41
N PRO A 2 2.51 19.64 4.65
CA PRO A 2 2.27 18.60 3.65
C PRO A 2 0.75 18.40 3.55
N GLY A 3 0.19 18.64 2.36
CA GLY A 3 -1.24 18.47 2.07
C GLY A 3 -1.73 17.03 2.25
N PRO A 4 -3.05 16.78 2.17
CA PRO A 4 -3.66 15.59 2.72
C PRO A 4 -3.25 14.32 1.95
N TRP A 5 -2.43 13.50 2.58
CA TRP A 5 -2.15 12.14 2.13
C TRP A 5 -3.38 11.26 2.41
N ARG A 6 -4.06 10.79 1.37
CA ARG A 6 -5.27 9.96 1.46
C ARG A 6 -5.02 8.52 0.98
N GLY A 7 -3.85 7.97 1.31
CA GLY A 7 -3.46 6.60 0.96
C GLY A 7 -3.30 5.73 2.20
N GLY A 8 -3.59 4.45 2.09
CA GLY A 8 -3.55 3.51 3.22
C GLY A 8 -3.26 2.08 2.78
N ILE A 9 -2.86 1.26 3.75
CA ILE A 9 -2.70 -0.18 3.55
C ILE A 9 -3.84 -0.88 4.27
N ALA A 10 -4.62 -1.66 3.53
CA ALA A 10 -5.61 -2.56 4.10
C ALA A 10 -5.02 -3.97 4.12
N VAL A 11 -4.78 -4.51 5.32
CA VAL A 11 -4.36 -5.91 5.50
C VAL A 11 -5.57 -6.73 5.91
N ARG A 12 -5.81 -7.85 5.22
CA ARG A 12 -6.94 -8.74 5.47
C ARG A 12 -6.48 -10.19 5.55
N ARG A 13 -7.28 -11.04 6.21
CA ARG A 13 -7.15 -12.51 6.19
C ARG A 13 -5.79 -13.01 6.71
N MET A 14 -5.33 -12.47 7.84
CA MET A 14 -4.06 -12.86 8.50
C MET A 14 -4.15 -14.13 9.37
N ASP A 15 -5.34 -14.70 9.50
CA ASP A 15 -5.62 -15.88 10.32
C ASP A 15 -5.03 -17.18 9.71
N ARG A 16 -4.81 -18.21 10.55
CA ARG A 16 -4.19 -19.48 10.14
C ARG A 16 -5.07 -20.21 9.10
N GLY A 17 -4.48 -20.52 7.94
CA GLY A 17 -5.18 -21.19 6.84
C GLY A 17 -5.85 -20.26 5.83
N GLN A 18 -5.91 -18.95 6.10
CA GLN A 18 -6.39 -17.97 5.12
C GLN A 18 -5.21 -17.40 4.29
N VAL A 19 -5.51 -17.04 3.03
CA VAL A 19 -4.54 -16.34 2.18
C VAL A 19 -4.52 -14.87 2.61
N ALA A 20 -3.45 -14.47 3.28
CA ALA A 20 -3.21 -13.08 3.66
C ALA A 20 -3.16 -12.17 2.42
N VAL A 21 -3.74 -10.98 2.53
CA VAL A 21 -3.75 -9.98 1.46
C VAL A 21 -3.41 -8.62 2.06
N ALA A 22 -2.54 -7.89 1.38
CA ALA A 22 -2.30 -6.47 1.63
C ALA A 22 -2.62 -5.67 0.37
N ASP A 23 -3.50 -4.69 0.50
CA ASP A 23 -3.84 -3.73 -0.55
C ASP A 23 -3.29 -2.37 -0.16
N PHE A 24 -2.36 -1.85 -0.96
CA PHE A 24 -1.85 -0.48 -0.85
C PHE A 24 -2.53 0.39 -1.89
N LEU A 25 -3.15 1.49 -1.45
CA LEU A 25 -3.77 2.49 -2.31
C LEU A 25 -3.22 3.86 -1.97
N CYS A 26 -2.76 4.59 -2.99
CA CYS A 26 -2.40 6.00 -2.87
C CYS A 26 -3.44 6.85 -3.60
N ALA A 27 -4.30 7.57 -2.90
CA ALA A 27 -5.30 8.43 -3.57
C ALA A 27 -4.72 9.72 -4.17
N VAL A 28 -3.40 9.94 -4.10
CA VAL A 28 -2.72 11.09 -4.72
C VAL A 28 -2.39 10.82 -6.19
N CYS A 29 -1.85 9.64 -6.49
CA CYS A 29 -1.52 9.23 -7.86
C CYS A 29 -2.38 8.06 -8.36
N MET A 30 -3.34 7.62 -7.55
CA MET A 30 -4.20 6.44 -7.78
C MET A 30 -3.41 5.14 -7.95
N HIS A 31 -2.19 5.06 -7.41
CA HIS A 31 -1.42 3.82 -7.42
C HIS A 31 -2.08 2.79 -6.49
N HIS A 32 -2.42 1.63 -7.06
CA HIS A 32 -2.88 0.46 -6.33
C HIS A 32 -1.89 -0.68 -6.50
N ARG A 33 -1.49 -1.29 -5.39
CA ARG A 33 -0.66 -2.49 -5.37
C ARG A 33 -1.27 -3.50 -4.41
N ARG A 34 -1.54 -4.69 -4.91
CA ARG A 34 -2.03 -5.82 -4.11
C ARG A 34 -0.95 -6.87 -3.97
N VAL A 35 -0.76 -7.35 -2.75
CA VAL A 35 0.16 -8.44 -2.41
C VAL A 35 -0.64 -9.54 -1.72
N THR A 36 -0.42 -10.80 -2.11
CA THR A 36 -1.11 -11.96 -1.56
C THR A 36 -0.10 -12.96 -1.02
N GLY A 37 -0.47 -13.72 0.00
CA GLY A 37 0.40 -14.70 0.66
C GLY A 37 1.14 -14.13 1.87
N ARG A 38 1.18 -14.92 2.96
CA ARG A 38 1.64 -14.45 4.28
C ARG A 38 3.09 -13.93 4.27
N ALA A 39 4.01 -14.67 3.66
CA ALA A 39 5.42 -14.26 3.57
C ALA A 39 5.58 -12.95 2.79
N MET A 40 4.92 -12.83 1.64
CA MET A 40 4.98 -11.63 0.79
C MET A 40 4.31 -10.43 1.44
N VAL A 41 3.20 -10.60 2.16
CA VAL A 41 2.55 -9.52 2.91
C VAL A 41 3.46 -9.01 4.03
N VAL A 42 4.10 -9.91 4.77
CA VAL A 42 5.04 -9.53 5.84
C VAL A 42 6.25 -8.79 5.26
N ASP A 43 6.86 -9.32 4.21
CA ASP A 43 7.96 -8.66 3.49
C ASP A 43 7.56 -7.27 2.98
N PHE A 44 6.39 -7.18 2.35
CA PHE A 44 5.84 -5.93 1.86
C PHE A 44 5.66 -4.90 2.97
N LEU A 45 5.10 -5.28 4.12
CA LEU A 45 4.93 -4.37 5.26
C LEU A 45 6.28 -3.95 5.86
N ASN A 46 7.23 -4.88 5.97
CA ASN A 46 8.58 -4.59 6.47
C ASN A 46 9.34 -3.60 5.57
N SER A 47 9.09 -3.61 4.27
CA SER A 47 9.70 -2.68 3.32
C SER A 47 9.22 -1.22 3.47
N SER A 48 8.30 -0.93 4.40
CA SER A 48 7.69 0.40 4.58
C SER A 48 7.14 0.95 3.25
N PRO A 49 6.13 0.28 2.67
CA PRO A 49 5.73 0.48 1.27
C PRO A 49 5.14 1.86 1.01
N ILE A 50 4.63 2.50 2.07
CA ILE A 50 4.20 3.89 2.10
C ILE A 50 5.38 4.84 1.81
N GLU A 51 6.48 4.72 2.56
CA GLU A 51 7.66 5.58 2.41
C GLU A 51 8.36 5.29 1.09
N ALA A 52 8.48 4.01 0.72
CA ALA A 52 9.00 3.61 -0.58
C ALA A 52 8.21 4.27 -1.73
N HIS A 53 6.88 4.22 -1.67
CA HIS A 53 6.04 4.87 -2.69
C HIS A 53 6.15 6.40 -2.66
N ARG A 54 6.28 7.02 -1.48
CA ARG A 54 6.37 8.48 -1.34
C ARG A 54 7.52 9.08 -2.15
N THR A 55 8.64 8.38 -2.27
CA THR A 55 9.80 8.84 -3.06
C THR A 55 9.52 8.93 -4.56
N VAL A 56 8.60 8.11 -5.07
CA VAL A 56 8.23 8.03 -6.49
C VAL A 56 6.83 8.58 -6.77
N CYS A 57 6.14 9.10 -5.75
CA CYS A 57 4.77 9.56 -5.86
C CYS A 57 4.72 10.92 -6.58
N THR A 58 4.64 10.88 -7.90
CA THR A 58 4.27 12.05 -8.69
C THR A 58 2.76 12.19 -8.66
N ARG A 59 2.27 13.29 -8.06
CA ARG A 59 0.84 13.65 -8.09
C ARG A 59 0.37 13.56 -9.54
N LYS A 60 -0.63 12.71 -9.79
CA LYS A 60 -1.30 12.73 -11.09
C LYS A 60 -2.18 13.97 -11.02
N ASP A 61 -1.68 15.07 -11.56
CA ASP A 61 -2.51 16.24 -11.84
C ASP A 61 -3.60 15.72 -12.79
N ASN A 62 -4.76 15.41 -12.22
CA ASN A 62 -5.93 15.07 -12.99
C ASN A 62 -6.65 16.40 -13.19
N PRO A 63 -6.85 16.85 -14.45
CA PRO A 63 -7.55 18.10 -14.73
C PRO A 63 -8.97 18.10 -14.15
#